data_AF-A0A3N5TYU2-F1
#
_entry.id   AF-A0A3N5TYU2-F1
#
_cell.length_a   1.000
_cell.length_b   1.000
_cell.length_c   1.000
_cell.angle_alpha   90.00
_cell.angle_beta   90.00
_cell.angle_gamma   90.00
#
_symmetry.space_group_name_H-M   'P 1'
#
loop_
_entity.id
_entity.type
_entity.pdbx_description
1 polymer ?
#
loop_
_entity_poly.entity_id
_entity_poly.type
_entity_poly.pdbx_seq_one_letter_code
_entity_poly.pdbx_strand_id
1 'polypeptide(L)'
;MLRYDLQTPPTALVPIGYAGISDERARFREIFCAIQQDHGSRFPDNRQCDQALHKLLSEPDGRGDPVYLDNARVPLRFVIIPGLAEECVSNLIRPFSDARPHVESLGFKTDFIMVSGLGGSAQNAAQIKDAVASMPRTPGEKLVFIGYSKGATDVIEALARNPQLAAQTAAVVTLAGVVSGTPIADDVPELLKKLADLIMEGRCPPGYGRAIESLSRKERLTWLSANALPASVRFYSLAAFTDREGISLILRSSYDKLALVDPRNDSQVTFHDALVPGGVLLGYLNADHWAVALPFNREHSALAGTLITRNAFPREVLLEAIVRFVEESLMSAEPKR
;
A
#
# COMPACT_ATOMS: atom_id res chain seq x y z
N MET A 1 -16.17 16.11 4.79
CA MET A 1 -16.40 15.42 6.05
C MET A 1 -17.56 14.44 5.92
N LEU A 2 -17.64 13.50 6.87
CA LEU A 2 -18.63 12.41 6.88
C LEU A 2 -20.05 12.96 6.96
N ARG A 3 -20.94 12.38 6.16
CA ARG A 3 -22.36 12.74 6.14
C ARG A 3 -23.12 11.78 7.07
N TYR A 4 -24.22 12.27 7.63
CA TYR A 4 -25.13 11.41 8.37
C TYR A 4 -25.80 10.41 7.40
N ASP A 5 -25.60 9.13 7.65
CA ASP A 5 -26.29 8.01 7.00
C ASP A 5 -26.44 6.83 7.96
N LEU A 6 -27.28 5.87 7.59
CA LEU A 6 -27.52 4.62 8.35
C LEU A 6 -27.00 3.38 7.59
N GLN A 7 -26.12 3.58 6.61
CA GLN A 7 -25.68 2.54 5.67
C GLN A 7 -24.32 1.96 6.01
N THR A 8 -23.56 2.60 6.91
CA THR A 8 -22.31 2.04 7.44
C THR A 8 -22.60 1.01 8.54
N PRO A 9 -22.02 -0.21 8.51
CA PRO A 9 -22.22 -1.18 9.58
C PRO A 9 -21.63 -0.70 10.91
N PRO A 10 -22.04 -1.28 12.06
CA PRO A 10 -21.44 -0.99 13.35
C PRO A 10 -19.93 -1.23 13.32
N THR A 11 -19.15 -0.24 13.77
CA THR A 11 -17.68 -0.31 13.84
C THR A 11 -17.17 0.23 15.16
N ALA A 12 -15.95 -0.16 15.52
CA ALA A 12 -15.26 0.32 16.71
C ALA A 12 -13.81 0.67 16.38
N LEU A 13 -13.33 1.81 16.89
CA LEU A 13 -11.91 2.13 16.89
C LEU A 13 -11.29 1.52 18.15
N VAL A 14 -10.36 0.57 17.96
CA VAL A 14 -9.73 -0.19 19.04
C VAL A 14 -8.22 -0.28 18.84
N PRO A 15 -7.42 -0.49 19.90
CA PRO A 15 -6.01 -0.83 19.75
C PRO A 15 -5.83 -2.08 18.88
N ILE A 16 -4.73 -2.14 18.12
CA ILE A 16 -4.49 -3.16 17.09
C ILE A 16 -4.64 -4.61 17.60
N GLY A 17 -4.27 -4.89 18.85
CA GLY A 17 -4.42 -6.22 19.46
C GLY A 17 -5.88 -6.68 19.61
N TYR A 18 -6.83 -5.76 19.81
CA TYR A 18 -8.26 -6.10 19.83
C TYR A 18 -8.82 -6.43 18.45
N ALA A 19 -8.15 -5.98 17.38
CA ALA A 19 -8.48 -6.31 16.00
C ALA A 19 -7.73 -7.55 15.49
N GLY A 20 -7.05 -8.28 16.38
CA GLY A 20 -6.25 -9.46 16.04
C GLY A 20 -5.00 -9.15 15.22
N ILE A 21 -4.56 -7.90 15.18
CA ILE A 21 -3.38 -7.49 14.42
C ILE A 21 -2.13 -7.75 15.25
N SER A 22 -1.20 -8.52 14.69
CA SER A 22 0.12 -8.76 15.30
C SER A 22 1.06 -7.57 15.05
N ASP A 23 1.95 -7.30 15.99
CA ASP A 23 2.84 -6.14 15.94
C ASP A 23 4.29 -6.56 15.62
N GLU A 24 4.70 -6.35 14.37
CA GLU A 24 6.06 -6.66 13.89
C GLU A 24 6.83 -5.39 13.53
N ARG A 25 6.40 -4.24 14.06
CA ARG A 25 7.03 -2.93 13.81
C ARG A 25 8.51 -2.92 14.13
N ALA A 26 8.90 -3.55 15.23
CA ALA A 26 10.29 -3.59 15.67
C ALA A 26 11.16 -4.39 14.70
N ARG A 27 10.72 -5.59 14.26
CA ARG A 27 11.49 -6.40 13.33
C ARG A 27 11.59 -5.76 11.95
N PHE A 28 10.50 -5.17 11.46
CA PHE A 28 10.54 -4.42 10.21
C PHE A 28 11.50 -3.22 10.29
N ARG A 29 11.51 -2.50 11.42
CA ARG A 29 12.48 -1.41 11.67
C ARG A 29 13.92 -1.92 11.66
N GLU A 30 14.22 -3.04 12.29
CA GLU A 30 15.58 -3.63 12.27
C GLU A 30 16.04 -3.90 10.83
N ILE A 31 15.19 -4.52 10.03
CA ILE A 31 15.47 -4.81 8.61
C ILE A 31 15.71 -3.50 7.85
N PHE A 32 14.81 -2.52 8.00
CA PHE A 32 14.95 -1.23 7.34
C PHE A 32 16.24 -0.50 7.73
N CYS A 33 16.55 -0.44 9.03
CA CYS A 33 17.76 0.20 9.53
C CYS A 33 19.03 -0.51 9.03
N ALA A 34 19.04 -1.84 9.00
CA ALA A 34 20.20 -2.60 8.51
C ALA A 34 20.48 -2.33 7.03
N ILE A 35 19.44 -2.33 6.18
CA ILE A 35 19.56 -1.99 4.76
C ILE A 35 20.07 -0.55 4.59
N GLN A 36 19.46 0.39 5.32
CA GLN A 36 19.81 1.80 5.24
C GLN A 36 21.28 2.06 5.64
N GLN A 37 21.76 1.39 6.69
CA GLN A 37 23.14 1.49 7.18
C GLN A 37 24.15 0.83 6.24
N ASP A 38 23.82 -0.33 5.68
CA ASP A 38 24.73 -1.07 4.80
C ASP A 38 24.94 -0.38 3.46
N HIS A 39 23.84 0.03 2.80
CA HIS A 39 23.93 0.57 1.45
C HIS A 39 22.86 1.62 1.08
N GLY A 40 22.09 2.13 2.06
CA GLY A 40 21.12 3.20 1.82
C GLY A 40 21.72 4.49 1.25
N SER A 41 23.00 4.78 1.57
CA SER A 41 23.74 5.93 1.03
C SER A 41 24.00 5.87 -0.47
N ARG A 42 23.80 4.71 -1.12
CA ARG A 42 23.92 4.54 -2.57
C ARG A 42 22.68 5.03 -3.32
N PHE A 43 21.55 5.21 -2.62
CA PHE A 43 20.28 5.60 -3.23
C PHE A 43 19.97 7.08 -3.04
N PRO A 44 19.25 7.72 -3.98
CA PRO A 44 18.71 9.05 -3.76
C PRO A 44 17.76 9.06 -2.55
N ASP A 45 17.54 10.23 -1.98
CA ASP A 45 16.58 10.43 -0.87
C ASP A 45 16.89 9.59 0.39
N ASN A 46 18.14 9.13 0.56
CA ASN A 46 18.57 8.41 1.74
C ASN A 46 18.17 9.17 3.01
N ARG A 47 17.55 8.45 3.95
CA ARG A 47 17.00 9.00 5.19
C ARG A 47 17.31 8.04 6.32
N GLN A 48 17.71 8.58 7.47
CA GLN A 48 17.94 7.77 8.67
C GLN A 48 16.66 7.03 9.06
N CYS A 49 16.80 5.80 9.55
CA CYS A 49 15.62 4.95 9.74
C CYS A 49 14.63 5.48 10.78
N ASP A 50 15.12 6.19 11.80
CA ASP A 50 14.30 6.90 12.81
C ASP A 50 13.53 8.10 12.23
N GLN A 51 14.01 8.68 11.14
CA GLN A 51 13.32 9.73 10.39
C GLN A 51 12.36 9.18 9.34
N ALA A 52 12.61 7.98 8.82
CA ALA A 52 11.78 7.34 7.79
C ALA A 52 10.58 6.58 8.37
N LEU A 53 10.71 6.05 9.60
CA LEU A 53 9.69 5.26 10.28
C LEU A 53 9.33 5.90 11.62
N HIS A 54 8.07 6.31 11.80
CA HIS A 54 7.59 6.80 13.08
C HIS A 54 7.71 5.74 14.17
N LYS A 55 8.12 6.15 15.37
CA LYS A 55 8.13 5.31 16.58
C LYS A 55 6.95 5.68 17.47
N LEU A 56 5.81 5.02 17.28
CA LEU A 56 4.64 5.21 18.14
C LEU A 56 4.87 4.52 19.50
N LEU A 57 4.09 4.93 20.50
CA LEU A 57 4.03 4.26 21.79
C LEU A 57 3.82 2.75 21.62
N SER A 58 4.40 2.00 22.56
CA SER A 58 4.29 0.54 22.64
C SER A 58 4.79 -0.20 21.39
N GLU A 59 5.66 0.41 20.58
CA GLU A 59 6.46 -0.36 19.64
C GLU A 59 7.33 -1.35 20.45
N PRO A 60 7.30 -2.66 20.13
CA PRO A 60 8.07 -3.64 20.87
C PRO A 60 9.57 -3.37 20.74
N ASP A 61 10.36 -3.97 21.62
CA ASP A 61 11.81 -3.99 21.44
C ASP A 61 12.17 -4.88 20.24
N GLY A 62 13.24 -4.50 19.55
CA GLY A 62 13.83 -5.33 18.50
C GLY A 62 14.28 -6.68 19.04
N ARG A 63 14.25 -7.71 18.18
CA ARG A 63 14.72 -9.06 18.55
C ARG A 63 16.24 -9.16 18.55
N GLY A 64 16.94 -8.27 17.85
CA GLY A 64 18.40 -8.30 17.66
C GLY A 64 18.86 -9.40 16.70
N ASP A 65 17.94 -10.06 15.98
CA ASP A 65 18.29 -11.09 15.01
C ASP A 65 19.08 -10.48 13.84
N PRO A 66 20.12 -11.16 13.33
CA PRO A 66 20.82 -10.72 12.12
C PRO A 66 19.84 -10.48 10.96
N VAL A 67 20.08 -9.43 10.19
CA VAL A 67 19.34 -9.16 8.96
C VAL A 67 20.11 -9.77 7.78
N TYR A 68 19.47 -10.66 7.05
CA TYR A 68 20.06 -11.28 5.87
C TYR A 68 19.97 -10.31 4.68
N LEU A 69 21.13 -9.79 4.23
CA LEU A 69 21.25 -8.77 3.18
C LEU A 69 21.74 -9.31 1.82
N ASP A 70 21.96 -10.61 1.71
CA ASP A 70 22.41 -11.23 0.45
C ASP A 70 21.21 -11.54 -0.48
N ASN A 71 21.45 -12.27 -1.58
CA ASN A 71 20.45 -12.60 -2.59
C ASN A 71 19.24 -13.38 -2.04
N ALA A 72 18.08 -13.18 -2.67
CA ALA A 72 16.82 -13.84 -2.39
C ALA A 72 16.97 -15.37 -2.24
N ARG A 73 16.33 -15.91 -1.21
CA ARG A 73 16.39 -17.31 -0.78
C ARG A 73 15.14 -18.10 -1.15
N VAL A 74 13.99 -17.42 -1.30
CA VAL A 74 12.70 -18.05 -1.62
C VAL A 74 12.24 -17.57 -3.00
N PRO A 75 11.72 -18.46 -3.86
CA PRO A 75 11.18 -18.07 -5.18
C PRO A 75 9.85 -17.31 -5.00
N LEU A 76 9.93 -16.05 -4.61
CA LEU A 76 8.80 -15.13 -4.49
C LEU A 76 8.76 -14.19 -5.69
N ARG A 77 7.54 -13.91 -6.16
CA ARG A 77 7.28 -12.86 -7.15
C ARG A 77 6.41 -11.79 -6.52
N PHE A 78 6.95 -10.58 -6.45
CA PHE A 78 6.28 -9.42 -5.87
C PHE A 78 5.51 -8.67 -6.96
N VAL A 79 4.18 -8.71 -6.88
CA VAL A 79 3.29 -8.13 -7.88
C VAL A 79 2.68 -6.86 -7.34
N ILE A 80 3.07 -5.72 -7.90
CA ILE A 80 2.58 -4.39 -7.49
C ILE A 80 1.25 -4.10 -8.19
N ILE A 81 0.23 -3.78 -7.39
CA ILE A 81 -1.07 -3.32 -7.86
C ILE A 81 -1.21 -1.84 -7.51
N PRO A 82 -1.42 -0.97 -8.53
CA PRO A 82 -1.47 0.47 -8.34
C PRO A 82 -2.79 0.97 -7.75
N GLY A 83 -2.81 2.26 -7.41
CA GLY A 83 -3.96 2.95 -6.83
C GLY A 83 -4.92 3.57 -7.84
N LEU A 84 -5.78 4.44 -7.30
CA LEU A 84 -6.74 5.24 -8.06
C LEU A 84 -6.02 6.09 -9.14
N ALA A 85 -6.61 6.14 -10.34
CA ALA A 85 -6.20 6.95 -11.48
C ALA A 85 -4.82 6.63 -12.10
N GLU A 86 -4.11 5.60 -11.62
CA GLU A 86 -2.76 5.27 -12.10
C GLU A 86 -2.70 4.89 -13.58
N GLU A 87 -3.72 4.19 -14.11
CA GLU A 87 -3.85 3.94 -15.55
C GLU A 87 -3.81 5.24 -16.37
N CYS A 88 -4.47 6.28 -15.86
CA CYS A 88 -4.62 7.58 -16.50
C CYS A 88 -3.33 8.41 -16.51
N VAL A 89 -2.34 8.04 -15.69
CA VAL A 89 -1.02 8.69 -15.60
C VAL A 89 0.13 7.71 -15.82
N SER A 90 -0.16 6.55 -16.39
CA SER A 90 0.77 5.42 -16.51
C SER A 90 2.02 5.65 -17.38
N ASN A 91 1.97 6.68 -18.23
CA ASN A 91 3.11 7.16 -19.02
C ASN A 91 3.95 8.21 -18.27
N LEU A 92 3.44 8.72 -17.15
CA LEU A 92 4.11 9.73 -16.33
C LEU A 92 4.81 9.10 -15.15
N ILE A 93 4.13 8.24 -14.40
CA ILE A 93 4.65 7.73 -13.13
C ILE A 93 4.14 6.32 -12.89
N ARG A 94 4.91 5.50 -12.17
CA ARG A 94 4.46 4.20 -11.68
C ARG A 94 4.98 3.96 -10.26
N PRO A 95 4.19 3.30 -9.39
CA PRO A 95 4.67 2.85 -8.10
C PRO A 95 5.98 2.05 -8.20
N PHE A 96 6.99 2.47 -7.43
CA PHE A 96 8.30 1.84 -7.32
C PHE A 96 9.07 1.67 -8.64
N SER A 97 8.80 2.46 -9.68
CA SER A 97 9.61 2.43 -10.91
C SER A 97 11.11 2.66 -10.63
N ASP A 98 11.43 3.41 -9.58
CA ASP A 98 12.78 3.73 -9.14
C ASP A 98 13.40 2.69 -8.17
N ALA A 99 12.60 1.80 -7.61
CA ALA A 99 13.04 0.85 -6.59
C ALA A 99 13.07 -0.61 -7.04
N ARG A 100 12.22 -0.98 -8.02
CA ARG A 100 12.15 -2.35 -8.54
C ARG A 100 13.50 -2.87 -9.07
N PRO A 101 14.29 -2.10 -9.86
CA PRO A 101 15.56 -2.59 -10.38
C PRO A 101 16.54 -3.00 -9.28
N HIS A 102 16.50 -2.33 -8.13
CA HIS A 102 17.37 -2.65 -6.98
C HIS A 102 17.03 -4.03 -6.41
N VAL A 103 15.77 -4.28 -6.05
CA VAL A 103 15.38 -5.59 -5.50
C VAL A 103 15.50 -6.72 -6.54
N GLU A 104 15.35 -6.41 -7.83
CA GLU A 104 15.62 -7.36 -8.92
C GLU A 104 17.11 -7.75 -8.99
N SER A 105 18.02 -6.81 -8.76
CA SER A 105 19.46 -7.10 -8.68
C SER A 105 19.83 -8.02 -7.51
N LEU A 106 18.98 -8.08 -6.48
CA LEU A 106 19.09 -8.97 -5.33
C LEU A 106 18.41 -10.34 -5.55
N GLY A 107 17.91 -10.61 -6.76
CA GLY A 107 17.29 -11.88 -7.13
C GLY A 107 15.79 -11.99 -6.85
N PHE A 108 15.13 -10.94 -6.33
CA PHE A 108 13.68 -10.92 -6.22
C PHE A 108 13.04 -10.68 -7.59
N LYS A 109 11.95 -11.37 -7.91
CA LYS A 109 11.18 -11.06 -9.12
C LYS A 109 10.11 -10.05 -8.81
N THR A 110 9.95 -9.06 -9.68
CA THR A 110 8.87 -8.08 -9.56
C THR A 110 8.03 -7.98 -10.83
N ASP A 111 6.74 -7.78 -10.65
CA ASP A 111 5.79 -7.50 -11.72
C ASP A 111 4.89 -6.34 -11.34
N PHE A 112 4.24 -5.78 -12.35
CA PHE A 112 3.28 -4.71 -12.19
C PHE A 112 2.03 -5.06 -13.01
N ILE A 113 0.90 -5.19 -12.33
CA ILE A 113 -0.39 -5.41 -13.01
C ILE A 113 -1.15 -4.10 -12.98
N MET A 114 -1.26 -3.47 -14.16
CA MET A 114 -2.15 -2.33 -14.34
C MET A 114 -3.60 -2.81 -14.30
N VAL A 115 -4.43 -2.11 -13.54
CA VAL A 115 -5.88 -2.29 -13.48
C VAL A 115 -6.56 -0.98 -13.88
N SER A 116 -7.88 -0.99 -14.03
CA SER A 116 -8.61 0.22 -14.40
C SER A 116 -8.41 1.32 -13.36
N GLY A 117 -7.94 2.48 -13.80
CA GLY A 117 -7.64 3.60 -12.92
C GLY A 117 -8.89 4.21 -12.28
N LEU A 118 -10.01 4.22 -13.01
CA LEU A 118 -11.29 4.76 -12.54
C LEU A 118 -12.36 3.68 -12.30
N GLY A 119 -12.03 2.41 -12.54
CA GLY A 119 -12.90 1.26 -12.30
C GLY A 119 -13.14 0.93 -10.82
N GLY A 120 -14.28 0.31 -10.54
CA GLY A 120 -14.60 -0.19 -9.19
C GLY A 120 -13.78 -1.42 -8.82
N SER A 121 -13.65 -1.70 -7.52
CA SER A 121 -12.79 -2.80 -7.02
C SER A 121 -13.20 -4.18 -7.51
N ALA A 122 -14.50 -4.45 -7.71
CA ALA A 122 -14.95 -5.72 -8.28
C ALA A 122 -14.47 -5.95 -9.74
N GLN A 123 -14.41 -4.89 -10.55
CA GLN A 123 -13.88 -4.95 -11.91
C GLN A 123 -12.36 -5.18 -11.88
N ASN A 124 -11.65 -4.42 -11.04
CA ASN A 124 -10.20 -4.55 -10.92
C ASN A 124 -9.80 -5.92 -10.35
N ALA A 125 -10.60 -6.48 -9.44
CA ALA A 125 -10.42 -7.83 -8.92
C ALA A 125 -10.46 -8.90 -10.02
N ALA A 126 -11.37 -8.76 -11.00
CA ALA A 126 -11.41 -9.64 -12.17
C ALA A 126 -10.17 -9.47 -13.05
N GLN A 127 -9.74 -8.22 -13.30
CA GLN A 127 -8.53 -7.94 -14.07
C GLN A 127 -7.26 -8.51 -13.42
N ILE A 128 -7.13 -8.41 -12.09
CA ILE A 128 -6.01 -9.01 -11.35
C ILE A 128 -5.99 -10.52 -11.55
N LYS A 129 -7.15 -11.18 -11.37
CA LYS A 129 -7.29 -12.63 -11.54
C LYS A 129 -6.90 -13.06 -12.97
N ASP A 130 -7.39 -12.37 -13.99
CA ASP A 130 -7.12 -12.69 -15.39
C ASP A 130 -5.64 -12.44 -15.75
N ALA A 131 -5.05 -11.34 -15.27
CA ALA A 131 -3.64 -11.04 -15.47
C ALA A 131 -2.73 -12.10 -14.83
N VAL A 132 -3.02 -12.52 -13.59
CA VAL A 132 -2.28 -13.59 -12.91
C VAL A 132 -2.42 -14.93 -13.63
N ALA A 133 -3.61 -15.25 -14.15
CA ALA A 133 -3.82 -16.48 -14.91
C ALA A 133 -2.98 -16.52 -16.21
N SER A 134 -2.70 -15.36 -16.81
CA SER A 134 -1.84 -15.23 -17.99
C SER A 134 -0.34 -15.10 -17.68
N MET A 135 0.03 -14.96 -16.40
CA MET A 135 1.40 -14.71 -15.98
C MET A 135 2.25 -15.99 -16.06
N PRO A 136 3.38 -15.98 -16.79
CA PRO A 136 4.32 -17.09 -16.79
C PRO A 136 4.93 -17.31 -15.41
N ARG A 137 4.82 -18.53 -14.88
CA ARG A 137 5.30 -18.89 -13.54
C ARG A 137 6.33 -20.00 -13.58
N THR A 138 7.36 -19.85 -12.76
CA THR A 138 8.28 -20.96 -12.48
C THR A 138 7.64 -21.91 -11.46
N PRO A 139 7.83 -23.25 -11.59
CA PRO A 139 7.34 -24.20 -10.59
C PRO A 139 7.80 -23.83 -9.17
N GLY A 140 6.89 -23.91 -8.20
CA GLY A 140 7.18 -23.57 -6.80
C GLY A 140 7.20 -22.08 -6.46
N GLU A 141 7.13 -21.18 -7.45
CA GLU A 141 7.07 -19.74 -7.21
C GLU A 141 5.75 -19.35 -6.53
N LYS A 142 5.79 -18.55 -5.47
CA LYS A 142 4.57 -18.01 -4.83
C LYS A 142 4.43 -16.51 -5.08
N LEU A 143 3.18 -16.05 -5.19
CA LEU A 143 2.88 -14.64 -5.38
C LEU A 143 2.86 -13.91 -4.04
N VAL A 144 3.43 -12.71 -4.03
CA VAL A 144 3.23 -11.72 -2.97
C VAL A 144 2.71 -10.45 -3.63
N PHE A 145 1.51 -10.01 -3.26
CA PHE A 145 1.01 -8.73 -3.77
C PHE A 145 1.51 -7.56 -2.94
N ILE A 146 1.82 -6.44 -3.60
CA ILE A 146 2.00 -5.14 -2.96
C ILE A 146 0.85 -4.26 -3.45
N GLY A 147 -0.19 -4.09 -2.64
CA GLY A 147 -1.32 -3.24 -2.96
C GLY A 147 -1.08 -1.82 -2.46
N TYR A 148 -0.83 -0.88 -3.39
CA TYR A 148 -0.67 0.53 -3.05
C TYR A 148 -2.00 1.28 -3.15
N SER A 149 -2.35 2.06 -2.13
CA SER A 149 -3.58 2.87 -2.13
C SER A 149 -4.82 2.02 -2.43
N LYS A 150 -5.62 2.35 -3.45
CA LYS A 150 -6.77 1.54 -3.92
C LYS A 150 -6.39 0.11 -4.33
N GLY A 151 -5.15 -0.11 -4.77
CA GLY A 151 -4.67 -1.44 -5.14
C GLY A 151 -4.73 -2.44 -3.98
N ALA A 152 -4.63 -1.97 -2.73
CA ALA A 152 -4.88 -2.80 -1.56
C ALA A 152 -6.32 -3.33 -1.52
N THR A 153 -7.31 -2.45 -1.73
CA THR A 153 -8.72 -2.83 -1.83
C THR A 153 -8.94 -3.85 -2.95
N ASP A 154 -8.37 -3.57 -4.13
CA ASP A 154 -8.58 -4.39 -5.33
C ASP A 154 -8.03 -5.81 -5.15
N VAL A 155 -6.83 -5.95 -4.56
CA VAL A 155 -6.23 -7.26 -4.25
C VAL A 155 -7.03 -8.01 -3.19
N ILE A 156 -7.44 -7.33 -2.11
CA ILE A 156 -8.24 -7.94 -1.05
C ILE A 156 -9.54 -8.51 -1.63
N GLU A 157 -10.22 -7.76 -2.49
CA GLU A 157 -11.42 -8.25 -3.18
C GLU A 157 -11.11 -9.38 -4.16
N ALA A 158 -10.01 -9.30 -4.91
CA ALA A 158 -9.59 -10.36 -5.83
C ALA A 158 -9.41 -11.69 -5.10
N LEU A 159 -8.73 -11.68 -3.95
CA LEU A 159 -8.44 -12.89 -3.19
C LEU A 159 -9.68 -13.48 -2.54
N ALA A 160 -10.53 -12.64 -1.93
CA ALA A 160 -11.77 -13.13 -1.30
C ALA A 160 -12.76 -13.71 -2.32
N ARG A 161 -12.83 -13.14 -3.53
CA ARG A 161 -13.71 -13.62 -4.61
C ARG A 161 -13.17 -14.85 -5.34
N ASN A 162 -11.86 -15.12 -5.24
CA ASN A 162 -11.20 -16.15 -6.07
C ASN A 162 -10.31 -17.07 -5.21
N PRO A 163 -10.86 -18.18 -4.67
CA PRO A 163 -10.09 -19.12 -3.84
C PRO A 163 -8.86 -19.72 -4.54
N GLN A 164 -8.91 -19.90 -5.87
CA GLN A 164 -7.75 -20.37 -6.64
C GLN A 164 -6.62 -19.33 -6.67
N LEU A 165 -6.94 -18.04 -6.77
CA LEU A 165 -5.95 -16.97 -6.69
C LEU A 165 -5.36 -16.91 -5.27
N ALA A 166 -6.21 -17.03 -4.25
CA ALA A 166 -5.78 -17.09 -2.86
C ALA A 166 -4.82 -18.27 -2.60
N ALA A 167 -5.08 -19.45 -3.15
CA ALA A 167 -4.20 -20.62 -3.03
C ALA A 167 -2.82 -20.44 -3.68
N GLN A 168 -2.71 -19.55 -4.67
CA GLN A 168 -1.45 -19.21 -5.35
C GLN A 168 -0.69 -18.07 -4.69
N THR A 169 -1.29 -17.42 -3.68
CA THR A 169 -0.78 -16.21 -3.04
C THR A 169 -0.28 -16.55 -1.64
N ALA A 170 0.99 -16.25 -1.37
CA ALA A 170 1.56 -16.40 -0.03
C ALA A 170 1.19 -15.23 0.88
N ALA A 171 1.20 -14.01 0.33
CA ALA A 171 1.01 -12.80 1.11
C ALA A 171 0.50 -11.61 0.31
N VAL A 172 -0.02 -10.62 1.04
CA VAL A 172 -0.33 -9.26 0.59
C VAL A 172 0.33 -8.27 1.54
N VAL A 173 1.02 -7.28 0.98
CA VAL A 173 1.51 -6.11 1.70
C VAL A 173 0.66 -4.92 1.24
N THR A 174 -0.09 -4.31 2.14
CA THR A 174 -0.78 -3.04 1.88
C THR A 174 0.17 -1.90 2.18
N LEU A 175 0.39 -1.02 1.21
CA LEU A 175 1.23 0.17 1.33
C LEU A 175 0.37 1.41 1.17
N ALA A 176 0.20 2.18 2.26
CA ALA A 176 -0.76 3.29 2.30
C ALA A 176 -2.14 2.86 1.75
N GLY A 177 -2.53 1.61 2.03
CA GLY A 177 -3.67 0.96 1.41
C GLY A 177 -5.00 1.51 1.92
N VAL A 178 -6.02 1.60 1.08
CA VAL A 178 -7.36 2.01 1.50
C VAL A 178 -8.17 0.79 1.95
N VAL A 179 -7.92 0.30 3.17
CA VAL A 179 -8.51 -0.96 3.64
C VAL A 179 -9.96 -0.75 4.11
N SER A 180 -10.14 0.15 5.07
CA SER A 180 -11.43 0.49 5.70
C SER A 180 -12.15 1.65 5.01
N GLY A 181 -11.61 2.13 3.89
CA GLY A 181 -12.11 3.30 3.16
C GLY A 181 -11.42 4.59 3.60
N THR A 182 -11.83 5.72 3.03
CA THR A 182 -11.35 7.04 3.43
C THR A 182 -12.49 8.05 3.56
N PRO A 183 -12.52 8.87 4.63
CA PRO A 183 -13.51 9.95 4.78
C PRO A 183 -13.56 10.95 3.62
N ILE A 184 -12.48 11.10 2.85
CA ILE A 184 -12.48 11.99 1.68
C ILE A 184 -13.40 11.45 0.58
N ALA A 185 -13.42 10.14 0.36
CA ALA A 185 -14.27 9.51 -0.66
C ALA A 185 -15.76 9.66 -0.33
N ASP A 186 -16.11 9.69 0.96
CA ASP A 186 -17.45 9.96 1.47
C ASP A 186 -17.89 11.43 1.27
N ASP A 187 -16.93 12.35 1.12
CA ASP A 187 -17.17 13.80 1.00
C ASP A 187 -17.23 14.30 -0.45
N VAL A 188 -16.82 13.50 -1.43
CA VAL A 188 -16.79 13.92 -2.83
C VAL A 188 -18.23 14.05 -3.36
N PRO A 189 -18.66 15.22 -3.85
CA PRO A 189 -19.97 15.37 -4.47
C PRO A 189 -20.11 14.45 -5.69
N GLU A 190 -21.27 13.82 -5.89
CA GLU A 190 -21.53 12.92 -7.02
C GLU A 190 -21.24 13.56 -8.39
N LEU A 191 -21.55 14.86 -8.52
CA LEU A 191 -21.20 15.62 -9.73
C LEU A 191 -19.69 15.64 -9.97
N LEU A 192 -18.89 15.83 -8.92
CA LEU A 192 -17.44 15.86 -9.01
C LEU A 192 -16.86 14.47 -9.29
N LYS A 193 -17.49 13.40 -8.80
CA LYS A 193 -17.13 12.02 -9.16
C LYS A 193 -17.29 11.76 -10.66
N LYS A 194 -18.36 12.28 -11.27
CA LYS A 194 -18.61 12.15 -12.72
C LYS A 194 -17.75 13.10 -13.56
N LEU A 195 -17.43 14.29 -13.04
CA LEU A 195 -16.52 15.22 -13.71
C LEU A 195 -15.08 14.71 -13.78
N ALA A 196 -14.67 13.78 -12.90
CA ALA A 196 -13.36 13.14 -12.98
C ALA A 196 -13.16 12.40 -14.32
N ASP A 197 -14.22 11.79 -14.87
CA ASP A 197 -14.16 11.13 -16.18
C ASP A 197 -13.87 12.14 -17.31
N LEU A 198 -14.42 13.35 -17.22
CA LEU A 198 -14.16 14.43 -18.18
C LEU A 198 -12.73 14.96 -18.07
N ILE A 199 -12.22 15.14 -16.85
CA ILE A 199 -10.83 15.60 -16.61
C ILE A 199 -9.81 14.58 -17.15
N MET A 200 -10.14 13.30 -17.07
CA MET A 200 -9.27 12.19 -17.51
C MET A 200 -9.60 11.67 -18.91
N GLU A 201 -10.44 12.38 -19.67
CA GLU A 201 -10.83 11.98 -21.02
C GLU A 201 -9.59 11.80 -21.91
N GLY A 202 -9.57 10.69 -22.66
CA GLY A 202 -8.45 10.31 -23.52
C GLY A 202 -7.22 9.74 -22.81
N ARG A 203 -7.21 9.67 -21.47
CA ARG A 203 -6.09 9.09 -20.70
C ARG A 203 -6.33 7.65 -20.24
N CYS A 204 -7.56 7.32 -19.88
CA CYS A 204 -7.98 6.00 -19.41
C CYS A 204 -9.50 5.84 -19.61
N PRO A 205 -10.05 4.61 -19.62
CA PRO A 205 -11.50 4.41 -19.68
C PRO A 205 -12.24 5.02 -18.48
N PRO A 206 -13.46 5.54 -18.68
CA PRO A 206 -14.23 6.18 -17.61
C PRO A 206 -14.68 5.18 -16.55
N GLY A 207 -14.75 5.68 -15.31
CA GLY A 207 -15.12 4.92 -14.13
C GLY A 207 -16.58 5.07 -13.70
N TYR A 208 -17.20 6.18 -14.08
CA TYR A 208 -18.54 6.60 -13.64
C TYR A 208 -18.67 6.69 -12.12
N GLY A 209 -17.61 7.15 -11.45
CA GLY A 209 -17.55 7.32 -9.99
C GLY A 209 -17.29 6.04 -9.18
N ARG A 210 -17.27 4.86 -9.81
CA ARG A 210 -17.15 3.56 -9.13
C ARG A 210 -15.84 3.37 -8.37
N ALA A 211 -14.73 3.94 -8.86
CA ALA A 211 -13.49 3.90 -8.08
C ALA A 211 -13.59 4.67 -6.76
N ILE A 212 -14.22 5.85 -6.76
CA ILE A 212 -14.42 6.63 -5.53
C ILE A 212 -15.42 5.92 -4.60
N GLU A 213 -16.50 5.35 -5.15
CA GLU A 213 -17.43 4.54 -4.36
C GLU A 213 -16.72 3.38 -3.66
N SER A 214 -15.84 2.67 -4.36
CA SER A 214 -15.05 1.56 -3.80
C SER A 214 -14.10 2.00 -2.67
N LEU A 215 -13.76 3.29 -2.59
CA LEU A 215 -12.90 3.86 -1.55
C LEU A 215 -13.69 4.50 -0.40
N SER A 216 -15.02 4.59 -0.51
CA SER A 216 -15.88 5.09 0.57
C SER A 216 -15.82 4.17 1.78
N ARG A 217 -15.91 4.73 3.00
CA ARG A 217 -15.92 3.89 4.20
C ARG A 217 -17.19 3.05 4.28
N LYS A 218 -18.31 3.60 3.79
CA LYS A 218 -19.56 2.86 3.65
C LYS A 218 -19.34 1.56 2.87
N GLU A 219 -18.80 1.64 1.65
CA GLU A 219 -18.59 0.46 0.82
C GLU A 219 -17.56 -0.48 1.45
N ARG A 220 -16.43 0.07 1.92
CA ARG A 220 -15.35 -0.76 2.44
C ARG A 220 -15.71 -1.54 3.69
N LEU A 221 -16.33 -0.87 4.66
CA LEU A 221 -16.72 -1.51 5.92
C LEU A 221 -17.87 -2.48 5.70
N THR A 222 -18.83 -2.16 4.81
CA THR A 222 -19.89 -3.10 4.42
C THR A 222 -19.30 -4.36 3.80
N TRP A 223 -18.38 -4.19 2.85
CA TRP A 223 -17.74 -5.32 2.19
C TRP A 223 -16.94 -6.18 3.18
N LEU A 224 -16.14 -5.57 4.07
CA LEU A 224 -15.36 -6.31 5.08
C LEU A 224 -16.28 -7.05 6.07
N SER A 225 -17.44 -6.49 6.41
CA SER A 225 -18.40 -7.16 7.30
C SER A 225 -19.05 -8.40 6.67
N ALA A 226 -19.12 -8.45 5.33
CA ALA A 226 -19.79 -9.51 4.59
C ALA A 226 -18.83 -10.55 3.97
N ASN A 227 -17.52 -10.30 3.98
CA ASN A 227 -16.53 -11.13 3.30
C ASN A 227 -15.34 -11.44 4.23
N ALA A 228 -15.13 -12.73 4.49
CA ALA A 228 -13.95 -13.18 5.21
C ALA A 228 -12.71 -13.11 4.31
N LEU A 229 -11.59 -12.65 4.88
CA LEU A 229 -10.30 -12.69 4.18
C LEU A 229 -9.77 -14.14 4.14
N PRO A 230 -9.11 -14.57 3.04
CA PRO A 230 -8.60 -15.93 2.94
C PRO A 230 -7.53 -16.22 4.00
N ALA A 231 -7.81 -17.16 4.90
CA ALA A 231 -6.89 -17.53 6.00
C ALA A 231 -5.55 -18.12 5.54
N SER A 232 -5.48 -18.59 4.29
CA SER A 232 -4.24 -19.11 3.69
C SER A 232 -3.25 -18.01 3.27
N VAL A 233 -3.68 -16.74 3.25
CA VAL A 233 -2.88 -15.61 2.80
C VAL A 233 -2.48 -14.77 4.01
N ARG A 234 -1.20 -14.41 4.10
CA ARG A 234 -0.71 -13.48 5.14
C ARG A 234 -0.93 -12.03 4.70
N PHE A 235 -1.47 -11.20 5.58
CA PHE A 235 -1.67 -9.78 5.30
C PHE A 235 -0.73 -8.94 6.17
N TYR A 236 0.04 -8.08 5.53
CA TYR A 236 0.95 -7.12 6.15
C TYR A 236 0.50 -5.70 5.83
N SER A 237 0.61 -4.78 6.78
CA SER A 237 0.20 -3.38 6.60
C SER A 237 1.33 -2.41 6.91
N LEU A 238 1.61 -1.51 5.97
CA LEU A 238 2.40 -0.29 6.15
C LEU A 238 1.47 0.90 5.93
N ALA A 239 1.16 1.61 7.01
CA ALA A 239 0.45 2.87 6.94
C ALA A 239 1.46 4.02 6.79
N ALA A 240 1.02 5.16 6.26
CA ALA A 240 1.83 6.37 6.17
C ALA A 240 1.10 7.52 6.86
N PHE A 241 1.87 8.42 7.45
CA PHE A 241 1.41 9.75 7.84
C PHE A 241 2.62 10.64 8.11
N THR A 242 2.42 11.95 8.11
CA THR A 242 3.43 12.90 8.58
C THR A 242 2.74 14.17 9.08
N ASP A 243 3.50 15.11 9.62
CA ASP A 243 2.94 16.42 9.95
C ASP A 243 2.56 17.18 8.67
N ARG A 244 1.79 18.25 8.83
CA ARG A 244 1.30 19.04 7.68
C ARG A 244 2.44 19.60 6.84
N GLU A 245 3.55 19.96 7.47
CA GLU A 245 4.75 20.49 6.84
C GLU A 245 5.46 19.46 5.96
N GLY A 246 5.37 18.18 6.33
CA GLY A 246 5.79 16.99 5.59
C GLY A 246 4.87 16.59 4.45
N ILE A 247 3.69 17.21 4.30
CA ILE A 247 2.77 16.99 3.18
C ILE A 247 3.10 17.89 1.97
N SER A 248 3.20 17.29 0.79
CA SER A 248 3.30 18.00 -0.50
C SER A 248 2.17 19.01 -0.68
N LEU A 249 2.48 20.21 -1.21
CA LEU A 249 1.52 21.33 -1.30
C LEU A 249 0.18 20.94 -1.95
N ILE A 250 0.21 20.17 -3.04
CA ILE A 250 -1.00 19.74 -3.75
C ILE A 250 -1.90 18.81 -2.93
N LEU A 251 -1.34 18.12 -1.93
CA LEU A 251 -2.06 17.16 -1.09
C LEU A 251 -2.60 17.78 0.21
N ARG A 252 -2.15 19.00 0.58
CA ARG A 252 -2.49 19.63 1.87
C ARG A 252 -3.99 19.85 2.07
N SER A 253 -4.74 20.17 1.02
CA SER A 253 -6.18 20.35 1.18
C SER A 253 -6.88 19.06 1.62
N SER A 254 -6.42 17.91 1.13
CA SER A 254 -6.96 16.61 1.52
C SER A 254 -6.50 16.21 2.92
N TYR A 255 -5.23 16.48 3.25
CA TYR A 255 -4.72 16.35 4.62
C TYR A 255 -5.55 17.16 5.62
N ASP A 256 -5.79 18.44 5.34
CA ASP A 256 -6.51 19.35 6.24
C ASP A 256 -7.94 18.85 6.51
N LYS A 257 -8.59 18.22 5.52
CA LYS A 257 -9.89 17.58 5.69
C LYS A 257 -9.83 16.32 6.55
N LEU A 258 -8.83 15.47 6.34
CA LEU A 258 -8.64 14.25 7.15
C LEU A 258 -8.20 14.57 8.57
N ALA A 259 -7.46 15.66 8.78
CA ALA A 259 -7.03 16.10 10.11
C ALA A 259 -8.20 16.51 11.01
N LEU A 260 -9.37 16.82 10.45
CA LEU A 260 -10.61 16.99 11.21
C LEU A 260 -11.14 15.67 11.80
N VAL A 261 -10.70 14.53 11.26
CA VAL A 261 -10.99 13.18 11.76
C VAL A 261 -9.81 12.68 12.61
N ASP A 262 -8.62 12.60 12.02
CA ASP A 262 -7.36 12.31 12.71
C ASP A 262 -6.18 12.94 11.95
N PRO A 263 -5.31 13.73 12.60
CA PRO A 263 -4.15 14.37 11.94
C PRO A 263 -3.07 13.38 11.50
N ARG A 264 -3.10 12.12 11.96
CA ARG A 264 -2.21 11.05 11.49
C ARG A 264 -2.78 10.45 10.21
N ASN A 265 -2.59 11.16 9.12
CA ASN A 265 -2.97 10.75 7.78
C ASN A 265 -1.89 11.12 6.76
N ASP A 266 -1.93 10.47 5.61
CA ASP A 266 -0.99 10.70 4.50
C ASP A 266 -1.54 11.65 3.41
N SER A 267 -2.65 12.34 3.71
CA SER A 267 -3.53 13.11 2.79
C SER A 267 -4.57 12.31 2.01
N GLN A 268 -4.56 10.99 2.04
CA GLN A 268 -5.58 10.16 1.37
C GLN A 268 -6.23 9.18 2.34
N VAL A 269 -5.49 8.66 3.32
CA VAL A 269 -5.94 7.64 4.26
C VAL A 269 -5.46 7.99 5.66
N THR A 270 -6.30 7.76 6.66
CA THR A 270 -5.89 7.83 8.07
C THR A 270 -5.09 6.59 8.44
N PHE A 271 -4.18 6.70 9.41
CA PHE A 271 -3.29 5.59 9.76
C PHE A 271 -4.03 4.31 10.19
N HIS A 272 -5.23 4.43 10.79
CA HIS A 272 -6.02 3.29 11.24
C HIS A 272 -6.90 2.69 10.13
N ASP A 273 -7.26 3.47 9.11
CA ASP A 273 -8.05 2.97 7.98
C ASP A 273 -7.20 2.19 6.95
N ALA A 274 -5.88 2.20 7.13
CA ALA A 274 -4.92 1.50 6.27
C ALA A 274 -4.53 0.09 6.76
N LEU A 275 -5.10 -0.37 7.88
CA LEU A 275 -4.70 -1.61 8.55
C LEU A 275 -5.64 -2.76 8.21
N VAL A 276 -5.08 -3.92 7.85
CA VAL A 276 -5.85 -5.14 7.60
C VAL A 276 -6.16 -5.86 8.91
N PRO A 277 -7.46 -6.05 9.28
CA PRO A 277 -7.83 -6.80 10.48
C PRO A 277 -7.30 -8.23 10.46
N GLY A 278 -6.85 -8.75 11.60
CA GLY A 278 -6.23 -10.08 11.69
C GLY A 278 -4.86 -10.22 11.02
N GLY A 279 -4.32 -9.13 10.46
CA GLY A 279 -3.03 -9.11 9.77
C GLY A 279 -1.85 -8.82 10.69
N VAL A 280 -0.79 -8.29 10.09
CA VAL A 280 0.45 -7.92 10.77
C VAL A 280 0.77 -6.46 10.44
N LEU A 281 1.00 -5.65 11.47
CA LEU A 281 1.46 -4.27 11.32
C LEU A 281 2.99 -4.23 11.20
N LEU A 282 3.50 -3.68 10.10
CA LEU A 282 4.94 -3.52 9.86
C LEU A 282 5.47 -2.17 10.28
N GLY A 283 4.64 -1.12 10.29
CA GLY A 283 5.14 0.21 10.62
C GLY A 283 4.29 1.35 10.09
N TYR A 284 4.80 2.54 10.42
CA TYR A 284 4.23 3.82 10.02
C TYR A 284 5.31 4.64 9.32
N LEU A 285 5.15 4.82 8.01
CA LEU A 285 6.08 5.58 7.19
C LEU A 285 5.89 7.07 7.45
N ASN A 286 6.99 7.80 7.68
CA ASN A 286 6.97 9.24 7.86
C ASN A 286 7.05 9.98 6.51
N ALA A 287 5.91 10.02 5.81
CA ALA A 287 5.79 10.54 4.47
C ALA A 287 4.32 10.80 4.08
N ASP A 288 4.11 11.59 3.03
CA ASP A 288 2.81 11.72 2.38
C ASP A 288 2.49 10.52 1.47
N HIS A 289 1.23 10.45 1.01
CA HIS A 289 0.71 9.30 0.27
C HIS A 289 1.48 9.00 -1.01
N TRP A 290 2.00 10.03 -1.69
CA TRP A 290 2.71 9.85 -2.95
C TRP A 290 4.20 9.56 -2.73
N ALA A 291 4.83 10.17 -1.75
CA ALA A 291 6.25 9.98 -1.46
C ALA A 291 6.63 8.51 -1.22
N VAL A 292 5.75 7.73 -0.57
CA VAL A 292 6.02 6.33 -0.23
C VAL A 292 6.10 5.37 -1.42
N ALA A 293 5.60 5.76 -2.60
CA ALA A 293 5.54 4.86 -3.76
C ALA A 293 5.84 5.51 -5.11
N LEU A 294 5.53 6.79 -5.30
CA LEU A 294 5.58 7.49 -6.60
C LEU A 294 6.79 8.43 -6.68
N PRO A 295 7.78 8.16 -7.54
CA PRO A 295 9.02 8.94 -7.60
C PRO A 295 8.96 10.22 -8.45
N PHE A 296 7.97 11.08 -8.21
CA PHE A 296 7.85 12.37 -8.91
C PHE A 296 9.11 13.24 -8.79
N ASN A 297 9.81 13.24 -7.65
CA ASN A 297 11.04 14.02 -7.48
C ASN A 297 12.18 13.55 -8.38
N ARG A 298 12.13 12.31 -8.86
CA ARG A 298 13.18 11.70 -9.70
C ARG A 298 12.81 11.73 -11.18
N GLU A 299 11.53 11.55 -11.51
CA GLU A 299 11.05 11.49 -12.89
C GLU A 299 10.52 12.84 -13.42
N HIS A 300 10.05 13.72 -12.53
CA HIS A 300 9.39 15.00 -12.88
C HIS A 300 9.80 16.14 -11.95
N SER A 301 11.11 16.41 -11.87
CA SER A 301 11.71 17.35 -10.91
C SER A 301 11.09 18.76 -10.91
N ALA A 302 10.64 19.26 -12.07
CA ALA A 302 9.95 20.55 -12.16
C ALA A 302 8.57 20.57 -11.47
N LEU A 303 7.77 19.50 -11.65
CA LEU A 303 6.47 19.34 -10.97
C LEU A 303 6.66 19.09 -9.47
N ALA A 304 7.66 18.29 -9.11
CA ALA A 304 8.00 18.04 -7.71
C ALA A 304 8.52 19.30 -6.99
N GLY A 305 9.30 20.15 -7.68
CA GLY A 305 9.80 21.40 -7.12
C GLY A 305 8.73 22.48 -6.87
N THR A 306 7.53 22.31 -7.41
CA THR A 306 6.46 23.34 -7.36
C THR A 306 5.25 22.90 -6.54
N LEU A 307 4.75 21.68 -6.74
CA LEU A 307 3.49 21.20 -6.15
C LEU A 307 3.63 19.91 -5.34
N ILE A 308 4.54 19.01 -5.75
CA ILE A 308 4.80 17.73 -5.07
C ILE A 308 6.06 17.83 -4.20
N THR A 309 6.07 18.82 -3.33
CA THR A 309 7.27 19.37 -2.68
C THR A 309 7.89 18.50 -1.60
N ARG A 310 7.25 17.39 -1.21
CA ARG A 310 7.70 16.48 -0.14
C ARG A 310 7.82 15.02 -0.60
N ASN A 311 8.07 14.82 -1.89
CA ASN A 311 8.07 13.50 -2.51
C ASN A 311 9.33 12.64 -2.26
N ALA A 312 10.41 13.23 -1.74
CA ALA A 312 11.63 12.50 -1.42
C ALA A 312 11.38 11.45 -0.32
N PHE A 313 11.67 10.18 -0.61
CA PHE A 313 11.60 9.07 0.33
C PHE A 313 12.53 7.94 -0.14
N PRO A 314 13.20 7.18 0.76
CA PRO A 314 14.12 6.10 0.38
C PRO A 314 13.34 4.85 -0.09
N ARG A 315 12.74 4.90 -1.29
CA ARG A 315 11.86 3.86 -1.82
C ARG A 315 12.59 2.55 -2.10
N GLU A 316 13.87 2.58 -2.46
CA GLU A 316 14.72 1.40 -2.62
C GLU A 316 14.85 0.63 -1.30
N VAL A 317 15.20 1.35 -0.22
CA VAL A 317 15.30 0.79 1.13
C VAL A 317 13.95 0.27 1.60
N LEU A 318 12.86 1.01 1.33
CA LEU A 318 11.51 0.58 1.68
C LEU A 318 11.12 -0.73 0.96
N LEU A 319 11.29 -0.80 -0.36
CA LEU A 319 10.89 -1.97 -1.13
C LEU A 319 11.75 -3.18 -0.73
N GLU A 320 13.05 -2.99 -0.52
CA GLU A 320 13.92 -4.05 -0.03
C GLU A 320 13.50 -4.54 1.36
N ALA A 321 13.18 -3.64 2.29
CA ALA A 321 12.71 -4.00 3.61
C ALA A 321 11.40 -4.82 3.55
N ILE A 322 10.48 -4.44 2.65
CA ILE A 322 9.24 -5.18 2.39
C ILE A 322 9.56 -6.60 1.91
N VAL A 323 10.36 -6.76 0.85
CA VAL A 323 10.61 -8.08 0.26
C VAL A 323 11.37 -9.00 1.22
N ARG A 324 12.34 -8.46 1.98
CA ARG A 324 13.11 -9.22 2.98
C ARG A 324 12.27 -9.63 4.18
N PHE A 325 11.44 -8.73 4.70
CA PHE A 325 10.55 -9.06 5.81
C PHE A 325 9.58 -10.19 5.42
N VAL A 326 8.96 -10.08 4.23
CA VAL A 326 8.02 -11.11 3.75
C VAL A 326 8.74 -12.45 3.55
N GLU A 327 9.92 -12.44 2.92
CA GLU A 327 10.73 -13.65 2.78
C GLU A 327 11.06 -14.30 4.13
N GLU A 328 11.58 -13.52 5.08
CA GLU A 328 11.93 -14.02 6.43
C GLU A 328 10.71 -14.61 7.16
N SER A 329 9.56 -13.92 7.09
CA SER A 329 8.33 -14.36 7.75
C SER A 329 7.81 -15.66 7.15
N LEU A 330 7.87 -15.81 5.82
CA LEU A 330 7.43 -17.03 5.13
C LEU A 330 8.36 -18.22 5.37
N MET A 331 9.67 -18.00 5.47
CA MET A 331 10.64 -19.05 5.83
C MET A 331 10.44 -19.54 7.26
N SER A 332 10.14 -18.63 8.19
CA SER A 332 9.92 -18.97 9.60
C SER A 332 8.61 -19.74 9.84
N ALA A 333 7.68 -19.66 8.89
CA ALA A 333 6.38 -20.32 8.94
C ALA A 333 6.38 -21.75 8.38
N GLU A 334 7.39 -22.13 7.59
CA GLU A 334 7.52 -23.50 7.11
C GLU A 334 8.10 -24.38 8.24
N PRO A 335 7.50 -25.54 8.54
CA PRO A 335 8.11 -26.47 9.50
C PRO A 335 9.51 -26.84 8.99
N LYS A 336 10.53 -26.62 9.83
CA LYS A 336 11.90 -27.09 9.56
C LYS A 336 11.82 -28.58 9.23
N ARG A 337 12.12 -28.93 7.97
CA ARG A 337 12.23 -30.32 7.54
C ARG A 337 13.42 -30.99 8.22
#